data_AF-A0AAJ0N214-F1
#
_entry.id   AF-A0AAJ0N214-F1
#
_cell.length_a   1.000
_cell.length_b   1.000
_cell.length_c   1.000
_cell.angle_alpha   90.00
_cell.angle_beta   90.00
_cell.angle_gamma   90.00
#
_symmetry.space_group_name_H-M   'P 1'
#
loop_
_entity.id
_entity.type
_entity.pdbx_description
1 polymer ?
#
loop_
_entity_poly.entity_id
_entity_poly.type
_entity_poly.pdbx_seq_one_letter_code
_entity_poly.pdbx_strand_id
1 'polypeptide(L)'
;GSDLTAGYGSTSTAGADSTLIAGYGSTQTSGGDSSLTAGYGSTQTARKGSDLTAGYGSTATAGADSSLIAGYGSTQTSGNASSLTAGYGSTQTARTGSDLTAGYGSTSTAGADSTLIAGYGSTQTSGGDS
;
A
#
# COMPACT_ATOMS: atom_id res chain seq x y z
N GLY A 1 -13.81 -7.10 17.28
CA GLY A 1 -14.61 -6.03 16.62
C GLY A 1 -13.65 -5.05 15.96
N SER A 2 -14.10 -4.19 15.05
CA SER A 2 -13.22 -3.24 14.36
C SER A 2 -13.38 -1.80 14.89
N ASP A 3 -12.29 -1.04 14.81
CA ASP A 3 -12.23 0.36 15.21
C ASP A 3 -12.11 1.26 13.97
N LEU A 4 -13.00 2.24 13.85
CA LEU A 4 -13.05 3.16 12.72
C LEU A 4 -13.04 4.62 13.17
N THR A 5 -12.07 5.37 12.67
CA THR A 5 -12.04 6.83 12.73
C THR A 5 -12.16 7.38 11.31
N ALA A 6 -13.23 8.10 11.01
CA ALA A 6 -13.56 8.54 9.66
C ALA A 6 -13.59 10.07 9.55
N GLY A 7 -12.81 10.63 8.62
CA GLY A 7 -12.88 12.03 8.20
C GLY A 7 -14.15 12.32 7.38
N TYR A 8 -14.47 13.60 7.19
CA TYR A 8 -15.63 13.98 6.39
C TYR A 8 -15.56 13.43 4.96
N GLY A 9 -16.67 12.91 4.45
CA GLY A 9 -16.78 12.34 3.10
C GLY A 9 -15.97 11.06 2.88
N SER A 10 -15.43 10.45 3.94
CA SER A 10 -14.71 9.17 3.83
C SER A 10 -15.66 7.98 3.87
N THR A 11 -15.23 6.87 3.25
CA THR A 11 -15.96 5.60 3.22
C THR A 11 -15.03 4.49 3.68
N SER A 12 -15.46 3.70 4.66
CA SER A 12 -14.64 2.61 5.22
C SER A 12 -15.44 1.32 5.35
N THR A 13 -14.85 0.23 4.85
CA THR A 13 -15.33 -1.15 5.07
C THR A 13 -14.26 -1.90 5.86
N ALA A 14 -14.61 -2.37 7.05
CA ALA A 14 -13.69 -3.01 7.99
C ALA A 14 -13.99 -4.51 8.17
N GLY A 15 -12.97 -5.35 8.07
CA GLY A 15 -13.02 -6.75 8.47
C GLY A 15 -12.95 -6.91 10.00
N ALA A 16 -13.04 -8.16 10.48
CA ALA A 16 -12.91 -8.44 11.92
C ALA A 16 -11.55 -7.97 12.47
N ASP A 17 -11.57 -7.37 13.66
CA ASP A 17 -10.34 -7.01 14.40
C ASP A 17 -9.39 -6.10 13.59
N SER A 18 -9.96 -5.19 12.81
CA SER A 18 -9.22 -4.20 12.03
C SER A 18 -9.31 -2.79 12.60
N THR A 19 -8.33 -1.96 12.27
CA THR A 19 -8.27 -0.55 12.67
C THR A 19 -8.12 0.34 11.43
N LEU A 20 -9.08 1.25 11.21
CA LEU A 20 -9.11 2.14 10.06
C LEU A 20 -9.14 3.60 10.51
N ILE A 21 -8.16 4.38 10.05
CA ILE A 21 -8.11 5.83 10.20
C ILE A 21 -8.18 6.46 8.81
N ALA A 22 -9.31 7.06 8.46
CA ALA A 22 -9.56 7.69 7.18
C ALA A 22 -9.45 9.21 7.26
N GLY A 23 -8.60 9.82 6.42
CA GLY A 23 -8.62 11.25 6.14
C GLY A 23 -9.85 11.67 5.33
N TYR A 24 -10.04 12.97 5.15
CA TYR A 24 -11.15 13.53 4.38
C TYR A 24 -11.23 12.92 2.97
N GLY A 25 -12.43 12.52 2.53
CA GLY A 25 -12.67 12.01 1.18
C GLY A 25 -11.95 10.69 0.86
N SER A 26 -11.43 9.98 1.85
CA SER A 26 -10.67 8.74 1.63
C SER A 26 -11.58 7.53 1.53
N THR A 27 -11.12 6.49 0.84
CA THR A 27 -11.80 5.20 0.75
C THR A 27 -10.89 4.09 1.29
N GLN A 28 -11.38 3.31 2.25
CA GLN A 28 -10.63 2.19 2.83
C GLN A 28 -11.46 0.92 2.81
N THR A 29 -10.86 -0.18 2.37
CA THR A 29 -11.42 -1.53 2.50
C THR A 29 -10.38 -2.43 3.15
N SER A 30 -10.75 -3.05 4.26
CA SER A 30 -9.86 -3.88 5.06
C SER A 30 -10.38 -5.30 5.19
N GLY A 31 -9.48 -6.28 5.01
CA GLY A 31 -9.64 -7.62 5.55
C GLY A 31 -9.59 -7.64 7.07
N GLY A 32 -9.63 -8.84 7.65
CA GLY A 32 -9.49 -9.00 9.10
C GLY A 32 -8.05 -8.83 9.57
N ASP A 33 -7.85 -8.48 10.84
CA ASP A 33 -6.53 -8.30 11.46
C ASP A 33 -5.63 -7.28 10.74
N SER A 34 -6.20 -6.20 10.19
CA SER A 34 -5.49 -5.25 9.33
C SER A 34 -5.57 -3.81 9.86
N SER A 35 -4.54 -3.01 9.57
CA SER A 35 -4.44 -1.60 10.00
C SER A 35 -4.25 -0.67 8.81
N LEU A 36 -5.16 0.30 8.61
CA LEU A 36 -5.09 1.22 7.47
C LEU A 36 -5.15 2.68 7.94
N THR A 37 -4.18 3.48 7.54
CA THR A 37 -4.17 4.94 7.76
C THR A 37 -4.15 5.67 6.42
N ALA A 38 -5.20 6.41 6.08
CA ALA A 38 -5.33 7.18 4.84
C ALA A 38 -5.19 8.68 5.09
N GLY A 39 -4.33 9.34 4.32
CA GLY A 39 -4.37 10.79 4.12
C GLY A 39 -5.52 11.21 3.21
N TYR A 40 -5.70 12.52 3.03
CA TYR A 40 -6.79 13.09 2.23
C TYR A 40 -6.92 12.46 0.83
N GLY A 41 -8.13 12.08 0.44
CA GLY A 41 -8.45 11.59 -0.90
C GLY A 41 -7.73 10.30 -1.29
N SER A 42 -7.24 9.53 -0.32
CA SER A 42 -6.49 8.30 -0.60
C SER A 42 -7.40 7.08 -0.69
N THR A 43 -6.96 6.07 -1.42
CA THR A 43 -7.68 4.79 -1.56
C THR A 43 -6.81 3.64 -1.10
N GLN A 44 -7.30 2.83 -0.18
CA GLN A 44 -6.57 1.67 0.34
C GLN A 44 -7.44 0.42 0.33
N THR A 45 -6.88 -0.68 -0.17
CA THR A 45 -7.48 -2.01 -0.09
C THR A 45 -6.48 -2.99 0.51
N ALA A 46 -6.85 -3.62 1.62
CA ALA A 46 -6.00 -4.57 2.33
C ALA A 46 -6.67 -5.94 2.39
N ARG A 47 -5.91 -7.00 2.14
CA ARG A 47 -6.29 -8.36 2.56
C ARG A 47 -5.96 -8.55 4.05
N LYS A 48 -6.16 -9.78 4.55
CA LYS A 48 -5.96 -10.13 5.96
C LYS A 48 -4.53 -9.85 6.42
N GLY A 49 -4.36 -9.32 7.63
CA GLY A 49 -3.05 -9.22 8.27
C GLY A 49 -2.16 -8.13 7.67
N SER A 50 -2.73 -7.10 7.06
CA SER A 50 -1.97 -6.13 6.27
C SER A 50 -2.04 -4.72 6.84
N ASP A 51 -0.90 -4.04 6.76
CA ASP A 51 -0.70 -2.69 7.28
C ASP A 51 -0.44 -1.71 6.14
N LEU A 52 -1.28 -0.70 6.00
CA LEU A 52 -1.16 0.28 4.92
C LEU A 52 -1.17 1.70 5.49
N THR A 53 -0.21 2.51 5.05
CA THR A 53 -0.20 3.96 5.28
C THR A 53 -0.12 4.67 3.94
N ALA A 54 -1.09 5.54 3.66
CA ALA A 54 -1.15 6.30 2.41
C ALA A 54 -1.13 7.80 2.68
N GLY A 55 -0.23 8.53 2.02
CA GLY A 55 -0.24 9.99 1.95
C GLY A 55 -1.33 10.50 1.00
N TYR A 56 -1.49 11.82 0.92
CA TYR A 56 -2.53 12.48 0.09
C TYR A 56 -2.62 11.90 -1.33
N GLY A 57 -3.85 11.62 -1.78
CA GLY A 57 -4.16 11.21 -3.15
C GLY A 57 -3.48 9.91 -3.58
N SER A 58 -3.04 9.07 -2.65
CA SER A 58 -2.31 7.84 -2.96
C SER A 58 -3.26 6.65 -3.04
N THR A 59 -2.83 5.62 -3.77
CA THR A 59 -3.56 4.36 -3.92
C THR A 59 -2.68 3.19 -3.50
N ALA A 60 -3.17 2.35 -2.58
CA ALA A 60 -2.45 1.17 -2.11
C ALA A 60 -3.35 -0.07 -2.11
N THR A 61 -2.89 -1.15 -2.73
CA THR A 61 -3.54 -2.47 -2.69
C THR A 61 -2.57 -3.50 -2.15
N ALA A 62 -2.86 -4.05 -0.97
CA ALA A 62 -2.01 -5.03 -0.32
C ALA A 62 -2.55 -6.46 -0.47
N GLY A 63 -1.64 -7.39 -0.74
CA GLY A 63 -1.88 -8.80 -0.46
C GLY A 63 -1.98 -9.09 1.04
N ALA A 64 -2.24 -10.35 1.40
CA ALA A 64 -2.27 -10.73 2.81
C ALA A 64 -0.88 -10.59 3.43
N ASP A 65 -0.81 -10.32 4.73
CA ASP A 65 0.44 -10.26 5.51
C ASP A 65 1.46 -9.27 4.92
N SER A 66 0.99 -8.13 4.39
CA SER A 66 1.83 -7.18 3.65
C SER A 66 1.84 -5.80 4.29
N SER A 67 2.94 -5.06 4.08
CA SER A 67 3.13 -3.72 4.63
C SER A 67 3.44 -2.71 3.52
N LEU A 68 2.60 -1.67 3.38
CA LEU A 68 2.75 -0.64 2.36
C LEU A 68 2.81 0.75 2.98
N ILE A 69 3.81 1.54 2.57
CA ILE A 69 3.93 2.96 2.88
C ILE A 69 3.97 3.74 1.56
N ALA A 70 2.88 4.42 1.23
CA ALA A 70 2.75 5.25 0.04
C ALA A 70 2.92 6.74 0.39
N GLY A 71 3.92 7.40 -0.18
CA GLY A 71 4.04 8.85 -0.19
C GLY A 71 2.99 9.51 -1.10
N TYR A 72 2.91 10.83 -1.10
CA TYR A 72 1.93 11.61 -1.86
C TYR A 72 1.79 11.14 -3.32
N GLY A 73 0.54 10.96 -3.78
CA GLY A 73 0.23 10.63 -5.17
C GLY A 73 0.86 9.32 -5.68
N SER A 74 1.25 8.42 -4.77
CA SER A 74 1.90 7.16 -5.15
C SER A 74 0.88 6.05 -5.38
N THR A 75 1.28 5.06 -6.17
CA THR A 75 0.49 3.86 -6.42
C THR A 75 1.29 2.61 -6.07
N GLN A 76 0.75 1.76 -5.20
CA GLN A 76 1.42 0.51 -4.79
C GLN A 76 0.46 -0.67 -4.91
N THR A 77 0.94 -1.78 -5.46
CA THR A 77 0.24 -3.07 -5.47
C THR A 77 1.18 -4.17 -5.02
N SER A 78 0.80 -4.93 -3.99
CA SER A 78 1.62 -6.03 -3.46
C SER A 78 0.96 -7.40 -3.58
N GLY A 79 1.80 -8.42 -3.72
CA GLY A 79 1.46 -9.81 -3.47
C GLY A 79 1.34 -10.09 -1.98
N ASN A 80 1.30 -11.38 -1.62
CA ASN A 80 1.33 -11.79 -0.21
C ASN A 80 2.73 -11.63 0.38
N ALA A 81 2.82 -11.34 1.68
CA ALA A 81 4.09 -11.26 2.39
C ALA A 81 5.11 -10.29 1.74
N SER A 82 4.65 -9.11 1.30
CA SER A 82 5.51 -8.11 0.63
C SER A 82 5.64 -6.83 1.46
N SER A 83 6.77 -6.13 1.32
CA SER A 83 6.98 -4.79 1.88
C SER A 83 7.28 -3.75 0.81
N LEU A 84 6.48 -2.70 0.71
CA LEU A 84 6.64 -1.67 -0.33
C LEU A 84 6.68 -0.27 0.31
N THR A 85 7.73 0.49 0.04
CA THR A 85 7.85 1.91 0.41
C THR A 85 8.04 2.77 -0.83
N ALA A 86 7.13 3.73 -1.04
CA ALA A 86 7.12 4.62 -2.19
C ALA A 86 7.26 6.09 -1.75
N GLY A 87 8.21 6.81 -2.34
CA GLY A 87 8.28 8.27 -2.30
C GLY A 87 7.24 8.90 -3.23
N TYR A 88 7.16 10.23 -3.22
CA TYR A 88 6.19 11.01 -4.01
C TYR A 88 6.07 10.54 -5.47
N GLY A 89 4.83 10.36 -5.94
CA GLY A 89 4.52 10.09 -7.35
C GLY A 89 5.13 8.79 -7.89
N SER A 90 5.44 7.84 -7.02
CA SER A 90 6.07 6.57 -7.44
C SER A 90 5.04 5.49 -7.68
N THR A 91 5.41 4.52 -8.51
CA THR A 91 4.57 3.34 -8.80
C THR A 91 5.34 2.07 -8.50
N GLN A 92 4.78 1.18 -7.67
CA GLN A 92 5.38 -0.11 -7.36
C GLN A 92 4.37 -1.23 -7.55
N THR A 93 4.81 -2.30 -8.21
CA THR A 93 4.08 -3.57 -8.30
C THR A 93 4.99 -4.69 -7.85
N ALA A 94 4.53 -5.51 -6.91
CA ALA A 94 5.31 -6.61 -6.38
C ALA A 94 4.50 -7.90 -6.36
N ARG A 95 5.18 -9.03 -6.58
CA ARG A 95 4.61 -10.37 -6.35
C ARG A 95 4.88 -10.78 -4.89
N THR A 96 4.62 -12.05 -4.59
CA THR A 96 4.80 -12.61 -3.24
C THR A 96 6.24 -12.47 -2.76
N GLY A 97 6.43 -12.15 -1.48
CA GLY A 97 7.75 -12.22 -0.84
C GLY A 97 8.73 -11.12 -1.26
N SER A 98 8.25 -10.05 -1.91
CA SER A 98 9.11 -9.01 -2.46
C SER A 98 9.20 -7.76 -1.57
N ASP A 99 10.37 -7.13 -1.60
CA ASP A 99 10.66 -5.88 -0.89
C ASP A 99 11.08 -4.76 -1.87
N LEU A 100 10.32 -3.67 -1.93
CA LEU A 100 10.59 -2.58 -2.87
C LEU A 100 10.68 -1.24 -2.14
N THR A 101 11.73 -0.49 -2.41
CA THR A 101 11.84 0.92 -2.02
C THR A 101 12.00 1.78 -3.28
N ALA A 102 11.16 2.81 -3.43
CA ALA A 102 11.19 3.74 -4.55
C ALA A 102 11.34 5.17 -4.05
N GLY A 103 12.32 5.90 -4.58
CA GLY A 103 12.43 7.35 -4.45
C GLY A 103 11.41 8.07 -5.34
N TYR A 104 11.41 9.40 -5.29
CA TYR A 104 10.50 10.26 -6.06
C TYR A 104 10.37 9.84 -7.54
N GLY A 105 9.13 9.76 -8.03
CA GLY A 105 8.81 9.58 -9.45
C GLY A 105 9.34 8.28 -10.06
N SER A 106 9.58 7.26 -9.24
CA SER A 106 10.19 6.01 -9.71
C SER A 106 9.14 4.94 -9.99
N THR A 107 9.49 3.99 -10.86
CA THR A 107 8.67 2.82 -11.15
C THR A 107 9.44 1.54 -10.83
N SER A 108 8.83 0.60 -10.11
CA SER A 108 9.45 -0.70 -9.82
C SER A 108 8.46 -1.84 -9.99
N THR A 109 8.85 -2.87 -10.74
CA THR A 109 8.08 -4.11 -10.88
C THR A 109 8.93 -5.28 -10.38
N ALA A 110 8.50 -5.96 -9.32
CA ALA A 110 9.24 -7.08 -8.76
C ALA A 110 8.55 -8.42 -9.05
N GLY A 111 9.34 -9.39 -9.48
CA GLY A 111 9.00 -10.80 -9.42
C GLY A 111 8.86 -11.30 -7.98
N ALA A 112 8.56 -12.60 -7.81
CA ALA A 112 8.52 -13.19 -6.48
C ALA A 112 9.91 -13.11 -5.82
N ASP A 113 9.93 -13.01 -4.49
CA ASP A 113 11.14 -13.10 -3.66
C ASP A 113 12.27 -12.14 -4.11
N SER A 114 11.88 -10.94 -4.54
CA SER A 114 12.77 -9.95 -5.13
C SER A 114 12.94 -8.72 -4.26
N THR A 115 14.14 -8.15 -4.23
CA THR A 115 14.43 -6.89 -3.56
C THR A 115 14.86 -5.82 -4.57
N LEU A 116 14.13 -4.71 -4.66
CA LEU A 116 14.47 -3.57 -5.53
C LEU A 116 14.59 -2.27 -4.73
N ILE A 117 15.60 -1.48 -5.07
CA ILE A 117 15.77 -0.11 -4.56
C ILE A 117 15.95 0.81 -5.76
N ALA A 118 14.90 1.57 -6.07
CA ALA A 118 14.87 2.55 -7.14
C ALA A 118 15.14 3.95 -6.56
N GLY A 119 16.19 4.61 -7.06
CA GLY A 119 16.44 6.02 -6.78
C GLY A 119 15.51 6.94 -7.58
N TYR A 120 15.67 8.26 -7.42
CA TYR A 120 14.88 9.28 -8.14
C TYR A 120 14.70 8.96 -9.63
N GLY A 121 13.45 8.99 -10.11
CA GLY A 121 13.10 8.85 -11.53
C GLY A 121 13.52 7.52 -12.17
N SER A 122 13.83 6.50 -11.36
CA SER A 122 14.35 5.23 -11.87
C SER A 122 13.23 4.28 -12.27
N THR A 123 13.49 3.44 -13.26
CA THR A 123 12.63 2.30 -13.62
C THR A 123 13.40 1.00 -13.42
N GLN A 124 12.87 0.10 -12.60
CA GLN A 124 13.47 -1.21 -12.32
C GLN A 124 12.47 -2.34 -12.50
N THR A 125 12.95 -3.47 -13.00
CA THR A 125 12.16 -4.69 -13.13
C THR A 125 13.01 -5.89 -12.71
N SER A 126 12.50 -6.74 -11.82
CA SER A 126 13.04 -8.10 -11.61
C SER A 126 12.11 -9.15 -12.20
N GLY A 127 12.71 -10.24 -12.68
CA GLY A 127 11.98 -11.49 -12.90
C GLY A 127 11.64 -12.17 -11.57
N GLY A 128 10.81 -13.20 -11.61
CA GLY A 128 10.63 -14.13 -10.49
C GLY A 128 11.08 -15.52 -10.92
N ASP A 129 11.76 -16.22 -10.02
CA ASP A 129 12.07 -17.63 -10.24
C ASP A 129 10.77 -18.45 -10.19
N SER A 130 10.60 -19.33 -11.17
CA SER A 130 9.42 -20.18 -11.36
C SER A 130 9.64 -21.59 -10.86
#